data_AF-A0A326TYN2-F1
#
_entry.id   AF-A0A326TYN2-F1
#
_cell.length_a   1.000
_cell.length_b   1.000
_cell.length_c   1.000
_cell.angle_alpha   90.00
_cell.angle_beta   90.00
_cell.angle_gamma   90.00
#
_symmetry.space_group_name_H-M   'P 1'
#
loop_
_entity.id
_entity.type
_entity.pdbx_description
1 polymer ?
#
loop_
_entity_poly.entity_id
_entity_poly.type
_entity_poly.pdbx_seq_one_letter_code
_entity_poly.pdbx_strand_id
1 'polypeptide(L)' 'MTGSIQLPEGVEMVMPGDNIEMTVELINGIAMEEGVKFAIREGGRTVGAGYCTQVIE' A
#
# COMPACT_ATOMS: atom_id res chain seq x y z
N MET A 1 -7.23 4.15 -8.60
CA MET A 1 -7.44 2.73 -8.26
C MET A 1 -7.68 2.65 -6.76
N THR A 2 -8.53 1.73 -6.33
CA THR A 2 -8.90 1.58 -4.92
C THR A 2 -8.53 0.18 -4.47
N GLY A 3 -8.11 0.04 -3.22
CA GLY A 3 -7.76 -1.22 -2.58
C GLY A 3 -7.87 -1.11 -1.06
N SER A 4 -7.78 -2.24 -0.39
CA SER A 4 -7.68 -2.37 1.06
C SER A 4 -6.25 -2.64 1.49
N ILE A 5 -5.92 -2.27 2.72
CA ILE A 5 -4.61 -2.48 3.34
C ILE A 5 -4.79 -3.41 4.53
N GLN A 6 -3.97 -4.44 4.63
CA GLN A 6 -3.78 -5.22 5.86
C GLN A 6 -2.44 -4.85 6.49
N LEU A 7 -2.50 -4.44 7.76
CA LEU A 7 -1.32 -4.17 8.58
C LEU A 7 -0.76 -5.46 9.18
N PRO A 8 0.54 -5.48 9.54
CA PRO A 8 1.13 -6.60 10.27
C PRO A 8 0.39 -6.90 11.58
N GLU A 9 0.46 -8.16 12.03
CA GLU A 9 -0.15 -8.57 13.29
C GLU A 9 0.36 -7.72 14.46
N GLY A 10 -0.57 -7.27 15.31
CA GLY A 10 -0.26 -6.39 16.45
C GLY A 10 -0.09 -4.91 16.11
N VAL A 11 -0.16 -4.52 14.82
CA VAL A 11 -0.14 -3.11 14.40
C VAL A 11 -1.56 -2.63 14.14
N GLU A 12 -2.08 -1.81 15.04
CA GLU A 12 -3.43 -1.25 14.92
C GLU A 12 -3.47 0.07 14.12
N MET A 13 -2.35 0.81 14.08
CA MET A 13 -2.29 2.13 13.46
C MET A 13 -0.88 2.41 12.93
N VAL A 14 -0.81 3.18 11.85
CA VAL A 14 0.43 3.71 11.27
C VAL A 14 0.39 5.24 11.40
N MET A 15 1.47 5.83 11.92
CA MET A 15 1.54 7.27 12.13
C MET A 15 2.22 7.98 10.95
N PRO A 16 1.93 9.28 10.69
CA PRO A 16 2.64 10.05 9.69
C PRO A 16 4.16 10.07 9.97
N GLY A 17 4.94 9.63 8.99
CA GLY A 17 6.41 9.55 9.09
C GLY A 17 6.95 8.13 9.34
N ASP A 18 6.08 7.17 9.66
CA ASP A 18 6.48 5.78 9.82
C ASP A 18 6.78 5.12 8.47
N ASN A 19 7.75 4.20 8.49
CA ASN A 19 7.99 3.26 7.40
C ASN A 19 7.51 1.89 7.84
N ILE A 20 6.67 1.25 7.03
CA ILE A 20 6.10 -0.04 7.35
C ILE A 20 5.86 -0.86 6.08
N GLU A 21 6.01 -2.18 6.20
CA GLU A 21 5.59 -3.14 5.18
C GLU A 21 4.12 -3.54 5.46
N MET A 22 3.31 -3.56 4.41
CA MET A 22 1.88 -3.86 4.50
C MET A 22 1.44 -4.64 3.27
N THR A 23 0.38 -5.42 3.44
CA THR A 23 -0.26 -6.12 2.33
C THR A 23 -1.34 -5.23 1.74
N VAL A 24 -1.41 -5.15 0.41
CA VAL A 24 -2.41 -4.35 -0.31
C VAL A 24 -3.20 -5.25 -1.25
N GLU A 25 -4.51 -5.23 -1.11
CA GLU A 25 -5.45 -5.94 -1.98
C GLU A 25 -6.16 -4.93 -2.89
N LEU A 26 -6.00 -5.08 -4.20
CA LEU A 26 -6.60 -4.18 -5.18
C LEU A 26 -7.97 -4.68 -5.63
N ILE A 27 -8.97 -3.80 -5.69
CA ILE A 27 -10.34 -4.17 -6.11
C ILE A 27 -10.36 -4.64 -7.57
N ASN A 28 -9.48 -4.09 -8.40
CA ASN A 28 -9.35 -4.44 -9.81
C ASN A 28 -7.91 -4.85 -10.10
N GLY A 29 -7.75 -5.87 -10.94
CA GLY A 29 -6.43 -6.30 -11.41
C GLY A 29 -5.67 -5.17 -12.10
N ILE A 30 -4.39 -5.06 -11.78
CA ILE A 30 -3.44 -4.18 -12.44
C ILE A 30 -2.19 -4.99 -12.79
N ALA A 31 -1.53 -4.63 -13.89
CA ALA A 31 -0.17 -5.09 -14.11
C ALA A 31 0.72 -4.52 -12.99
N MET A 32 1.29 -5.39 -12.17
CA MET A 32 2.17 -5.05 -11.06
C MET A 32 3.44 -5.88 -11.17
N GLU A 33 4.57 -5.25 -10.87
CA GLU A 33 5.89 -5.87 -10.82
C GLU A 33 6.62 -5.41 -9.55
N GLU A 34 7.53 -6.23 -9.05
CA GLU A 34 8.40 -5.86 -7.94
C GLU A 34 9.24 -4.62 -8.29
N GLY A 35 9.40 -3.72 -7.33
CA GLY A 35 10.11 -2.45 -7.48
C GLY A 35 9.28 -1.32 -8.09
N VAL A 36 8.07 -1.58 -8.59
CA VAL A 36 7.16 -0.52 -9.06
C VAL A 36 6.85 0.44 -7.93
N LYS A 37 7.13 1.72 -8.15
CA LYS A 37 6.83 2.81 -7.21
C LYS A 37 5.38 3.26 -7.35
N PHE A 38 4.73 3.54 -6.23
CA PHE A 38 3.35 4.02 -6.20
C PHE A 38 3.15 5.10 -5.13
N ALA A 39 2.03 5.82 -5.24
CA ALA A 39 1.58 6.78 -4.25
C ALA A 39 0.20 6.38 -3.72
N ILE A 40 0.01 6.47 -2.41
CA ILE A 40 -1.28 6.24 -1.75
C ILE A 40 -1.99 7.59 -1.65
N ARG A 41 -3.24 7.65 -2.12
CA ARG A 41 -4.04 8.87 -2.14
C ARG A 41 -5.40 8.67 -1.51
N GLU A 42 -5.76 9.58 -0.62
CA GLU A 42 -7.06 9.62 0.04
C GLU A 42 -7.61 11.06 -0.02
N GLY A 43 -8.91 11.22 -0.31
CA GLY A 43 -9.54 12.55 -0.38
C GLY A 43 -8.86 13.51 -1.37
N GLY A 44 -8.20 12.99 -2.40
CA GLY A 44 -7.45 13.77 -3.39
C GLY A 44 -6.02 14.18 -2.97
N ARG A 45 -5.56 13.85 -1.76
CA ARG A 45 -4.21 14.17 -1.26
C ARG A 45 -3.33 12.92 -1.26
N THR A 46 -2.03 13.10 -1.47
CA THR A 46 -1.04 12.03 -1.27
C THR A 46 -0.77 11.88 0.22
N VAL A 47 -1.00 10.68 0.75
CA VAL A 47 -0.85 10.36 2.19
C VAL A 47 0.28 9.38 2.46
N GLY A 48 0.78 8.71 1.42
CA GLY A 48 1.93 7.82 1.50
C GLY A 48 2.58 7.58 0.14
N ALA A 49 3.80 7.06 0.17
CA ALA A 49 4.52 6.62 -1.01
C ALA A 49 5.19 5.29 -0.69
N GLY A 50 5.29 4.41 -1.69
CA GLY A 50 5.84 3.07 -1.50
C GLY A 50 6.35 2.48 -2.80
N TYR A 51 6.86 1.26 -2.70
CA TYR A 51 7.20 0.42 -3.83
C TYR A 51 6.73 -1.01 -3.55
N CYS A 52 6.38 -1.75 -4.60
CA CYS A 52 5.97 -3.14 -4.47
C CYS A 52 7.20 -3.99 -4.12
N THR A 53 7.19 -4.66 -2.97
CA THR A 53 8.27 -5.56 -2.55
C THR A 53 8.07 -6.98 -3.07
N GLN A 54 6.82 -7.41 -3.18
CA GLN A 54 6.42 -8.72 -3.67
C GLN A 54 5.00 -8.65 -4.27
N VAL A 55 4.75 -9.36 -5.37
CA VAL A 55 3.40 -9.55 -5.92
C VAL A 55 2.82 -10.85 -5.38
N ILE A 56 1.61 -10.77 -4.82
CA ILE A 56 0.87 -11.90 -4.24
C ILE A 56 -0.53 -11.95 -4.88
N GLU A 57 -1.09 -13.16 -5.01
CA GLU A 57 -2.43 -13.42 -5.58
C GLU A 57 -3.46 -13.81 -4.51
#